data_AF-A0A9X3EQ52-F1
#
_entry.id   AF-A0A9X3EQ52-F1
#
_cell.length_a   1.000
_cell.length_b   1.000
_cell.length_c   1.000
_cell.angle_alpha   90.00
_cell.angle_beta   90.00
_cell.angle_gamma   90.00
#
_symmetry.space_group_name_H-M   'P 1'
#
loop_
_entity.id
_entity.type
_entity.pdbx_description
1 polymer ?
#
loop_
_entity_poly.entity_id
_entity_poly.type
_entity_poly.pdbx_seq_one_letter_code
_entity_poly.pdbx_strand_id
1 'polypeptide(L)'
;MTWAPPHPDPLRLRAEVDGMTSAYVSALLEHVPREDIVGLYAKGSAVKPWDAPLDYVPELSDVDLHILVHDPARLDANLGSLRVALELQARAEVLYCERVRDPLHVPRPQLVALNALKDQLLYVPSVASTVRVLLGAPYPTTTALDAAAIRRIDAASLLQHDDYVARLPWQVVDTPAKFLWGRLRDLAWRVSPTASRVLSARDLAYAEAWGGNRSTAVRRLDALGEPALAASYAAFYAAAWDFFLSGYTAGDAARRAILAGAETLERGATIGRAALSS
;
A
#
# COMPACT_ATOMS: atom_id res chain seq x y z
N MET A 1 -0.53 19.70 0.86
CA MET A 1 -1.96 19.34 0.70
C MET A 1 -2.58 19.25 2.08
N THR A 2 -3.80 19.75 2.26
CA THR A 2 -4.56 19.67 3.52
C THR A 2 -5.92 19.04 3.25
N TRP A 3 -6.55 18.44 4.26
CA TRP A 3 -7.93 17.96 4.17
C TRP A 3 -8.87 19.17 4.12
N ALA A 4 -9.16 19.61 2.90
CA ALA A 4 -10.07 20.70 2.60
C ALA A 4 -10.85 20.37 1.32
N PRO A 5 -12.02 21.00 1.10
CA PRO A 5 -12.75 20.85 -0.15
C PRO A 5 -11.81 20.98 -1.37
N PRO A 6 -11.91 20.11 -2.37
CA PRO A 6 -13.00 19.15 -2.61
C PRO A 6 -12.87 17.78 -1.93
N HIS A 7 -11.83 17.56 -1.10
CA HIS A 7 -11.64 16.26 -0.45
C HIS A 7 -12.75 15.98 0.58
N PRO A 8 -13.23 14.74 0.69
CA PRO A 8 -14.19 14.36 1.70
C PRO A 8 -13.57 14.39 3.11
N ASP A 9 -14.43 14.32 4.12
CA ASP A 9 -14.00 14.19 5.51
C ASP A 9 -13.17 12.90 5.71
N PRO A 10 -11.91 13.00 6.19
CA PRO A 10 -11.08 11.83 6.46
C PRO A 10 -11.69 10.86 7.48
N LEU A 11 -12.58 11.31 8.38
CA LEU A 11 -13.26 10.42 9.32
C LEU A 11 -14.28 9.50 8.61
N ARG A 12 -14.96 9.99 7.57
CA ARG A 12 -15.86 9.17 6.74
C ARG A 12 -15.08 8.08 6.02
N LEU A 13 -13.97 8.45 5.36
CA LEU A 13 -13.07 7.49 4.71
C LEU A 13 -12.51 6.46 5.70
N ARG A 14 -12.17 6.88 6.93
CA ARG A 14 -11.72 5.95 7.98
C ARG A 14 -12.80 4.95 8.36
N ALA A 15 -14.04 5.42 8.53
CA ALA A 15 -15.17 4.54 8.82
C ALA A 15 -15.42 3.53 7.70
N GLU A 16 -15.23 3.91 6.43
CA GLU A 16 -15.30 3.00 5.29
C GLU A 16 -14.19 1.94 5.35
N VAL A 17 -12.95 2.33 5.61
CA VAL A 17 -11.81 1.41 5.80
C VAL A 17 -12.03 0.43 6.95
N ASP A 18 -12.48 0.93 8.10
CA ASP A 18 -12.75 0.08 9.27
C ASP A 18 -13.96 -0.84 9.02
N GLY A 19 -14.96 -0.35 8.29
CA GLY A 19 -16.11 -1.15 7.83
C GLY A 19 -15.68 -2.31 6.94
N MET A 20 -14.85 -2.06 5.93
CA MET A 20 -14.32 -3.10 5.05
C MET A 20 -13.40 -4.07 5.81
N THR A 21 -12.53 -3.55 6.68
CA THR A 21 -11.68 -4.39 7.55
C THR A 21 -12.53 -5.36 8.36
N SER A 22 -13.57 -4.88 9.04
CA SER A 22 -14.45 -5.71 9.86
C SER A 22 -15.26 -6.72 9.04
N ALA A 23 -15.78 -6.29 7.88
CA ALA A 23 -16.52 -7.16 6.96
C ALA A 23 -15.64 -8.31 6.44
N TYR A 24 -14.42 -7.98 5.99
CA TYR A 24 -13.48 -8.98 5.46
C TYR A 24 -12.99 -9.95 6.53
N VAL A 25 -12.71 -9.47 7.75
CA VAL A 25 -12.36 -10.34 8.90
C VAL A 25 -13.51 -11.30 9.21
N SER A 26 -14.75 -10.80 9.20
CA SER A 26 -15.92 -11.63 9.48
C SER A 26 -16.11 -12.72 8.42
N ALA A 27 -16.04 -12.36 7.14
CA ALA A 27 -16.10 -13.31 6.02
C ALA A 27 -14.95 -14.34 6.09
N LEU A 28 -13.74 -13.91 6.39
CA LEU A 28 -12.59 -14.79 6.53
C LEU A 28 -12.79 -15.85 7.62
N LEU A 29 -13.39 -15.48 8.75
CA LEU A 29 -13.68 -16.40 9.86
C LEU A 29 -14.83 -17.37 9.57
N GLU A 30 -15.64 -17.14 8.54
CA GLU A 30 -16.62 -18.11 8.05
C GLU A 30 -15.93 -19.27 7.28
N HIS A 31 -14.72 -19.04 6.76
CA HIS A 31 -13.96 -20.03 5.97
C HIS A 31 -12.74 -20.60 6.69
N VAL A 32 -12.09 -19.84 7.57
CA VAL A 32 -10.88 -20.26 8.29
C VAL A 32 -11.20 -20.42 9.78
N PRO A 33 -11.10 -21.64 10.35
CA PRO A 33 -11.35 -21.87 11.76
C PRO A 33 -10.49 -20.98 12.65
N ARG A 34 -11.10 -20.41 13.70
CA ARG A 34 -10.44 -19.46 14.59
C ARG A 34 -9.20 -20.05 15.25
N GLU A 35 -9.26 -21.33 15.62
CA GLU A 35 -8.20 -22.10 16.25
C GLU A 35 -6.98 -22.31 15.36
N ASP A 36 -7.14 -22.21 14.03
CA ASP A 36 -6.03 -22.32 13.08
C ASP A 36 -5.24 -21.01 12.96
N ILE A 37 -5.83 -19.88 13.39
CA ILE A 37 -5.27 -18.54 13.27
C ILE A 37 -4.41 -18.19 14.50
N VAL A 38 -3.11 -18.04 14.27
CA VAL A 38 -2.16 -17.48 15.24
C VAL A 38 -2.39 -15.98 15.40
N GLY A 39 -2.56 -15.25 14.29
CA GLY A 39 -2.81 -13.82 14.32
C GLY A 39 -3.36 -13.27 13.01
N LEU A 40 -4.13 -12.19 13.13
CA LEU A 40 -4.68 -11.42 12.02
C LEU A 40 -4.39 -9.94 12.25
N TYR A 41 -3.87 -9.27 11.23
CA TYR A 41 -3.30 -7.93 11.38
C TYR A 41 -3.74 -7.02 10.24
N ALA A 42 -4.06 -5.76 10.55
CA ALA A 42 -4.17 -4.69 9.55
C ALA A 42 -2.90 -3.84 9.57
N LYS A 43 -2.44 -3.39 8.40
CA LYS A 43 -1.21 -2.60 8.26
C LYS A 43 -1.29 -1.60 7.10
N GLY A 44 -0.17 -0.94 6.82
CA GLY A 44 -0.06 -0.02 5.69
C GLY A 44 -0.66 1.36 5.96
N SER A 45 -0.89 2.12 4.89
CA SER A 45 -1.41 3.50 4.98
C SER A 45 -2.80 3.58 5.59
N ALA A 46 -3.60 2.51 5.47
CA ALA A 46 -4.97 2.44 5.97
C ALA A 46 -5.09 2.42 7.50
N VAL A 47 -4.02 2.09 8.24
CA VAL A 47 -4.01 2.10 9.72
C VAL A 47 -3.21 3.26 10.31
N LYS A 48 -2.32 3.89 9.52
CA LYS A 48 -1.53 5.03 9.95
C LYS A 48 -2.39 6.30 10.09
N PRO A 49 -1.96 7.29 10.89
CA PRO A 49 -2.55 8.62 10.89
C PRO A 49 -2.56 9.24 9.49
N TRP A 50 -3.59 10.05 9.20
CA TRP A 50 -3.74 10.78 7.93
C TRP A 50 -3.67 12.28 8.19
N ASP A 51 -2.50 12.87 7.98
CA ASP A 51 -2.29 14.31 8.17
C ASP A 51 -2.70 15.09 6.90
N ALA A 52 -2.71 14.44 5.74
CA ALA A 52 -3.06 15.05 4.46
C ALA A 52 -3.74 14.06 3.48
N PRO A 53 -4.45 14.54 2.45
CA PRO A 53 -5.14 13.68 1.49
C PRO A 53 -4.28 12.61 0.83
N LEU A 54 -3.00 12.91 0.54
CA LEU A 54 -2.11 11.91 -0.05
C LEU A 54 -1.89 10.68 0.85
N ASP A 55 -2.12 10.78 2.16
CA ASP A 55 -1.95 9.66 3.10
C ASP A 55 -2.93 8.52 2.85
N TYR A 56 -4.07 8.79 2.21
CA TYR A 56 -4.99 7.78 1.73
C TYR A 56 -5.79 8.27 0.52
N VAL A 57 -5.59 7.62 -0.62
CA VAL A 57 -6.36 7.87 -1.84
C VAL A 57 -7.34 6.70 -2.05
N PRO A 58 -8.66 6.95 -2.13
CA PRO A 58 -9.67 5.94 -2.41
C PRO A 58 -9.32 5.06 -3.60
N GLU A 59 -9.56 3.76 -3.44
CA GLU A 59 -9.31 2.70 -4.41
C GLU A 59 -7.84 2.52 -4.86
N LEU A 60 -6.93 3.46 -4.56
CA LEU A 60 -5.49 3.39 -4.83
C LEU A 60 -4.69 2.94 -3.58
N SER A 61 -5.18 3.28 -2.39
CA SER A 61 -4.71 2.73 -1.13
C SER A 61 -5.42 1.42 -0.82
N ASP A 62 -4.66 0.41 -0.44
CA ASP A 62 -5.20 -0.88 -0.04
C ASP A 62 -5.41 -0.94 1.48
N VAL A 63 -6.32 -1.82 1.90
CA VAL A 63 -6.45 -2.29 3.28
C VAL A 63 -5.63 -3.57 3.40
N ASP A 64 -4.36 -3.42 3.79
CA ASP A 64 -3.43 -4.54 3.90
C ASP A 64 -3.76 -5.40 5.12
N LEU A 65 -4.11 -6.66 4.88
CA LEU A 65 -4.38 -7.68 5.89
C LEU A 65 -3.32 -8.77 5.84
N HIS A 66 -2.71 -9.07 6.99
CA HIS A 66 -1.82 -10.23 7.13
C HIS A 66 -2.49 -11.28 8.00
N ILE A 67 -2.51 -12.53 7.53
CA ILE A 67 -2.94 -13.69 8.32
C ILE A 67 -1.73 -14.59 8.61
N LEU A 68 -1.58 -14.98 9.86
CA LEU A 68 -0.61 -15.98 10.32
C LEU A 68 -1.39 -17.17 10.88
N VAL A 69 -1.13 -18.35 10.34
CA VAL A 69 -1.77 -19.61 10.76
C VAL A 69 -0.74 -20.59 11.35
N HIS A 70 -1.21 -21.56 12.13
CA HIS A 70 -0.37 -22.62 12.69
C HIS A 70 0.19 -23.53 11.59
N ASP A 71 -0.64 -23.86 10.59
CA ASP A 71 -0.29 -24.74 9.48
C ASP A 71 -0.69 -24.07 8.15
N PRO A 72 0.26 -23.63 7.30
CA PRO A 72 -0.02 -23.02 6.00
C PRO A 72 -0.90 -23.90 5.10
N ALA A 73 -0.79 -25.23 5.18
CA ALA A 73 -1.58 -26.14 4.36
C ALA A 73 -3.09 -26.04 4.66
N ARG A 74 -3.46 -25.68 5.90
CA ARG A 74 -4.86 -25.42 6.26
C ARG A 74 -5.38 -24.14 5.63
N LEU A 75 -4.54 -23.11 5.48
CA LEU A 75 -4.95 -21.89 4.79
C LEU A 75 -5.26 -22.18 3.31
N ASP A 76 -4.40 -22.97 2.66
CA ASP A 76 -4.61 -23.38 1.27
C ASP A 76 -5.83 -24.31 1.12
N ALA A 77 -6.06 -25.22 2.08
CA ALA A 77 -7.24 -26.08 2.07
C ALA A 77 -8.55 -25.28 2.19
N ASN A 78 -8.54 -24.21 3.00
CA ASN A 78 -9.73 -23.38 3.24
C ASN A 78 -9.93 -22.29 2.18
N LEU A 79 -8.86 -21.70 1.61
CA LEU A 79 -8.96 -20.52 0.73
C LEU A 79 -8.35 -20.71 -0.66
N GLY A 80 -7.59 -21.79 -0.90
CA GLY A 80 -6.76 -21.96 -2.10
C GLY A 80 -7.54 -22.24 -3.39
N SER A 81 -8.85 -22.48 -3.31
CA SER A 81 -9.68 -22.66 -4.51
C SER A 81 -10.24 -21.31 -5.01
N LEU A 82 -10.27 -21.12 -6.33
CA LEU A 82 -10.84 -19.92 -6.95
C LEU A 82 -12.30 -19.69 -6.52
N ARG A 83 -13.10 -20.76 -6.40
CA ARG A 83 -14.49 -20.65 -5.97
C ARG A 83 -14.60 -20.07 -4.57
N VAL A 84 -13.87 -20.64 -3.61
CA VAL A 84 -13.92 -20.17 -2.22
C VAL A 84 -13.37 -18.75 -2.09
N ALA A 85 -12.31 -18.40 -2.84
CA ALA A 85 -11.80 -17.03 -2.85
C ALA A 85 -12.86 -16.02 -3.34
N LEU A 86 -13.64 -16.37 -4.37
CA LEU A 86 -14.74 -15.54 -4.87
C LEU A 86 -15.92 -15.49 -3.89
N GLU A 87 -16.24 -16.61 -3.22
CA GLU A 87 -17.29 -16.65 -2.20
C GLU A 87 -16.95 -15.77 -0.99
N LEU A 88 -15.72 -15.87 -0.47
CA LEU A 88 -15.23 -15.01 0.60
C LEU A 88 -15.32 -13.54 0.21
N GLN A 89 -14.88 -13.21 -1.01
CA GLN A 89 -14.90 -11.85 -1.51
C GLN A 89 -16.33 -11.31 -1.63
N ALA A 90 -17.24 -12.06 -2.24
CA ALA A 90 -18.65 -11.68 -2.35
C ALA A 90 -19.30 -11.54 -0.97
N ARG A 91 -18.96 -12.42 -0.02
CA ARG A 91 -19.46 -12.35 1.35
C ARG A 91 -18.97 -11.11 2.08
N ALA A 92 -17.71 -10.72 1.90
CA ALA A 92 -17.16 -9.50 2.46
C ALA A 92 -17.86 -8.24 1.91
N GLU A 93 -18.19 -8.21 0.61
CA GLU A 93 -18.95 -7.10 0.02
C GLU A 93 -20.34 -6.96 0.63
N VAL A 94 -21.08 -8.06 0.78
CA VAL A 94 -22.41 -8.06 1.43
C VAL A 94 -22.32 -7.49 2.84
N LEU A 95 -21.40 -8.02 3.65
CA LEU A 95 -21.19 -7.56 5.04
C LEU A 95 -20.74 -6.09 5.11
N TYR A 96 -20.00 -5.62 4.11
CA TYR A 96 -19.60 -4.22 4.01
C TYR A 96 -20.79 -3.32 3.72
N CYS A 97 -21.61 -3.64 2.72
CA CYS A 97 -22.79 -2.87 2.35
C CYS A 97 -23.87 -2.85 3.45
N GLU A 98 -23.98 -3.90 4.26
CA GLU A 98 -24.84 -3.92 5.45
C GLU A 98 -24.37 -2.92 6.52
N ARG A 99 -23.05 -2.72 6.64
CA ARG A 99 -22.43 -1.88 7.67
C ARG A 99 -22.26 -0.42 7.26
N VAL A 100 -21.93 -0.17 6.00
CA VAL A 100 -21.62 1.17 5.47
C VAL A 100 -22.69 1.56 4.47
N ARG A 101 -23.61 2.43 4.90
CA ARG A 101 -24.66 2.99 4.03
C ARG A 101 -24.08 4.14 3.24
N ASP A 102 -24.26 4.12 1.91
CA ASP A 102 -23.78 5.16 0.97
C ASP A 102 -22.26 5.40 1.07
N PRO A 103 -21.42 4.39 0.73
CA PRO A 103 -19.97 4.56 0.75
C PRO A 103 -19.49 5.51 -0.36
N LEU A 104 -18.47 6.33 -0.09
CA LEU A 104 -17.76 7.10 -1.12
C LEU A 104 -17.01 6.18 -2.08
N HIS A 105 -16.44 5.10 -1.55
CA HIS A 105 -15.79 4.08 -2.34
C HIS A 105 -15.82 2.73 -1.62
N VAL A 106 -15.50 1.65 -2.33
CA VAL A 106 -15.30 0.33 -1.72
C VAL A 106 -13.79 0.14 -1.47
N PRO A 107 -13.31 0.12 -0.21
CA PRO A 107 -11.89 -0.12 0.06
C PRO A 107 -11.44 -1.50 -0.44
N ARG A 108 -10.24 -1.59 -1.01
CA ARG A 108 -9.71 -2.86 -1.52
C ARG A 108 -8.97 -3.61 -0.40
N PRO A 109 -9.47 -4.74 0.11
CA PRO A 109 -8.69 -5.59 1.00
C PRO A 109 -7.59 -6.30 0.21
N GLN A 110 -6.39 -6.37 0.79
CA GLN A 110 -5.28 -7.18 0.28
C GLN A 110 -4.86 -8.17 1.37
N LEU A 111 -5.30 -9.42 1.25
CA LEU A 111 -4.93 -10.49 2.17
C LEU A 111 -3.58 -11.11 1.77
N VAL A 112 -2.67 -11.22 2.73
CA VAL A 112 -1.37 -11.86 2.55
C VAL A 112 -1.13 -12.90 3.65
N ALA A 113 -0.74 -14.11 3.26
CA ALA A 113 -0.29 -15.14 4.20
C ALA A 113 1.10 -14.79 4.73
N LEU A 114 1.18 -14.39 6.00
CA LEU A 114 2.43 -14.00 6.65
C LEU A 114 3.40 -15.18 6.78
N ASN A 115 2.90 -16.42 6.82
CA ASN A 115 3.71 -17.63 6.78
C ASN A 115 4.68 -17.64 5.58
N ALA A 116 4.21 -17.27 4.39
CA ALA A 116 5.03 -17.27 3.18
C ALA A 116 6.03 -16.11 3.11
N LEU A 117 5.80 -15.03 3.85
CA LEU A 117 6.69 -13.87 3.88
C LEU A 117 7.80 -14.04 4.92
N LYS A 118 7.46 -14.48 6.14
CA LYS A 118 8.41 -14.50 7.27
C LYS A 118 9.61 -15.43 7.04
N ASP A 119 9.47 -16.41 6.16
CA ASP A 119 10.50 -17.38 5.83
C ASP A 119 11.39 -16.92 4.65
N GLN A 120 11.09 -15.78 4.01
CA GLN A 120 11.94 -15.23 2.95
C GLN A 120 13.21 -14.59 3.54
N LEU A 121 14.35 -14.88 2.92
CA LEU A 121 15.67 -14.42 3.40
C LEU A 121 15.79 -12.91 3.58
N LEU A 122 15.13 -12.14 2.70
CA LEU A 122 15.20 -10.67 2.68
C LEU A 122 13.96 -10.01 3.31
N TYR A 123 13.13 -10.78 4.02
CA TYR A 123 11.94 -10.24 4.66
C TYR A 123 12.30 -9.32 5.82
N VAL A 124 11.82 -8.09 5.73
CA VAL A 124 11.86 -7.11 6.82
C VAL A 124 10.42 -6.92 7.34
N PRO A 125 10.13 -7.24 8.61
CA PRO A 125 8.81 -7.07 9.16
C PRO A 125 8.41 -5.59 9.22
N SER A 126 7.12 -5.31 9.10
CA SER A 126 6.59 -3.97 9.29
C SER A 126 6.88 -3.44 10.69
N VAL A 127 7.09 -2.14 10.80
CA VAL A 127 7.29 -1.44 12.08
C VAL A 127 6.05 -1.64 12.96
N ALA A 128 6.24 -2.08 14.21
CA ALA A 128 5.15 -2.47 15.11
C ALA A 128 4.06 -1.40 15.25
N SER A 129 4.45 -0.13 15.35
CA SER A 129 3.54 1.03 15.48
C SER A 129 2.66 1.27 14.24
N THR A 130 2.95 0.59 13.13
CA THR A 130 2.19 0.67 11.86
C THR A 130 1.29 -0.54 11.63
N VAL A 131 1.14 -1.39 12.65
CA VAL A 131 0.34 -2.61 12.59
C VAL A 131 -0.72 -2.57 13.68
N ARG A 132 -1.97 -2.84 13.32
CA ARG A 132 -3.09 -3.05 14.23
C ARG A 132 -3.36 -4.56 14.32
N VAL A 133 -3.20 -5.13 15.51
CA VAL A 133 -3.61 -6.52 15.77
C VAL A 133 -5.14 -6.57 15.81
N LEU A 134 -5.73 -7.36 14.93
CA LEU A 134 -7.18 -7.58 14.86
C LEU A 134 -7.59 -8.81 15.67
N LEU A 135 -6.71 -9.82 15.72
CA LEU A 135 -6.95 -11.10 16.38
C LEU A 135 -5.63 -11.78 16.75
N GLY A 136 -5.62 -12.52 17.87
CA GLY A 136 -4.55 -13.47 18.19
C GLY A 136 -3.29 -12.84 18.78
N ALA A 137 -2.13 -13.43 18.49
CA ALA A 137 -0.84 -13.06 19.04
C ALA A 137 -0.31 -11.72 18.48
N PRO A 138 0.60 -11.02 19.18
CA PRO A 138 1.28 -9.83 18.65
C PRO A 138 1.93 -10.06 17.29
N TYR A 139 2.06 -8.98 16.50
CA TYR A 139 2.73 -9.05 15.19
C TYR A 139 4.22 -9.44 15.36
N PRO A 140 4.76 -10.39 14.58
CA PRO A 140 6.17 -10.73 14.66
C PRO A 140 7.02 -9.59 14.05
N THR A 141 7.80 -8.93 14.90
CA THR A 141 8.62 -7.75 14.53
C THR A 141 10.11 -8.04 14.47
N THR A 142 10.53 -9.25 14.86
CA THR A 142 11.95 -9.63 14.88
C THR A 142 12.45 -9.90 13.46
N THR A 143 13.63 -9.37 13.14
CA THR A 143 14.39 -9.72 11.93
C THR A 143 15.83 -10.04 12.31
N ALA A 144 16.45 -10.96 11.57
CA ALA A 144 17.87 -11.27 11.70
C ALA A 144 18.76 -10.28 10.93
N LEU A 145 18.16 -9.39 10.13
CA LEU A 145 18.87 -8.41 9.32
C LEU A 145 19.27 -7.21 10.16
N ASP A 146 20.54 -6.81 10.06
CA ASP A 146 21.00 -5.56 10.63
C ASP A 146 20.54 -4.34 9.80
N ALA A 147 20.74 -3.14 10.35
CA ALA A 147 20.33 -1.91 9.69
C ALA A 147 21.00 -1.72 8.32
N ALA A 148 22.27 -2.12 8.15
CA ALA A 148 22.99 -1.97 6.89
C ALA A 148 22.46 -2.92 5.80
N ALA A 149 22.09 -4.14 6.17
CA ALA A 149 21.43 -5.10 5.28
C ALA A 149 20.06 -4.58 4.83
N ILE A 150 19.25 -4.05 5.76
CA ILE A 150 17.95 -3.43 5.43
C ILE A 150 18.12 -2.27 4.43
N ARG A 151 19.08 -1.37 4.67
CA ARG A 151 19.36 -0.25 3.74
C ARG A 151 19.75 -0.73 2.35
N ARG A 152 20.60 -1.76 2.25
CA ARG A 152 20.97 -2.36 0.96
C ARG A 152 19.78 -3.01 0.25
N ILE A 153 18.91 -3.69 0.99
CA ILE A 153 17.67 -4.28 0.43
C ILE A 153 16.76 -3.18 -0.12
N ASP A 154 16.56 -2.09 0.63
CA ASP A 154 15.72 -0.98 0.20
C ASP A 154 16.31 -0.26 -1.02
N ALA A 155 17.63 -0.02 -1.03
CA ALA A 155 18.34 0.56 -2.17
C ALA A 155 18.26 -0.33 -3.42
N ALA A 156 18.46 -1.63 -3.29
CA ALA A 156 18.29 -2.58 -4.39
C ALA A 156 16.85 -2.67 -4.89
N SER A 157 15.88 -2.59 -3.98
CA SER A 157 14.45 -2.61 -4.33
C SER A 157 14.01 -1.40 -5.15
N LEU A 158 14.70 -0.26 -5.01
CA LEU A 158 14.46 0.92 -5.85
C LEU A 158 14.83 0.69 -7.32
N LEU A 159 15.74 -0.26 -7.60
CA LEU A 159 16.17 -0.59 -8.97
C LEU A 159 15.26 -1.59 -9.68
N GLN A 160 14.40 -2.30 -8.94
CA GLN A 160 13.55 -3.38 -9.48
C GLN A 160 12.47 -2.90 -10.46
N HIS A 161 12.37 -1.59 -10.70
CA HIS A 161 11.29 -0.99 -11.47
C HIS A 161 11.76 -0.36 -12.80
N ASP A 162 13.06 -0.39 -13.11
CA ASP A 162 13.63 0.17 -14.36
C ASP A 162 12.93 -0.44 -15.61
N ASP A 163 12.83 -1.77 -15.69
CA ASP A 163 12.16 -2.46 -16.81
C ASP A 163 10.66 -2.16 -16.91
N TYR A 164 10.01 -1.83 -15.79
CA TYR A 164 8.61 -1.45 -15.79
C TYR A 164 8.44 -0.04 -16.37
N VAL A 165 9.23 0.92 -15.89
CA VAL A 165 9.21 2.30 -16.38
C VAL A 165 9.55 2.37 -17.87
N ALA A 166 10.56 1.64 -18.33
CA ALA A 166 10.95 1.60 -19.73
C ALA A 166 9.82 1.10 -20.67
N ARG A 167 8.94 0.23 -20.17
CA ARG A 167 7.80 -0.29 -20.93
C ARG A 167 6.53 0.54 -20.76
N LEU A 168 6.48 1.44 -19.79
CA LEU A 168 5.29 2.21 -19.46
C LEU A 168 4.73 3.02 -20.66
N PRO A 169 5.53 3.65 -21.54
CA PRO A 169 5.00 4.34 -22.72
C PRO A 169 4.14 3.43 -23.62
N TRP A 170 4.58 2.19 -23.83
CA TRP A 170 3.85 1.19 -24.61
C TRP A 170 2.59 0.69 -23.92
N GLN A 171 2.53 0.77 -22.59
CA GLN A 171 1.36 0.37 -21.81
C GLN A 171 0.27 1.44 -21.73
N VAL A 172 0.55 2.67 -22.19
CA VAL A 172 -0.38 3.81 -22.05
C VAL A 172 -0.75 4.47 -23.38
N VAL A 173 0.04 4.30 -24.44
CA VAL A 173 -0.19 4.94 -25.75
C VAL A 173 -1.57 4.64 -26.34
N ASP A 174 -2.08 3.43 -26.10
CA ASP A 174 -3.36 2.92 -26.59
C ASP A 174 -4.39 2.70 -25.47
N THR A 175 -4.16 3.30 -24.29
CA THR A 175 -5.02 3.13 -23.11
C THR A 175 -5.92 4.34 -22.90
N PRO A 176 -7.18 4.33 -23.42
CA PRO A 176 -8.09 5.45 -23.23
C PRO A 176 -8.61 5.54 -21.79
N ALA A 177 -9.16 6.70 -21.45
CA ALA A 177 -9.40 7.18 -20.07
C ALA A 177 -9.86 6.13 -19.06
N LYS A 178 -10.94 5.37 -19.34
CA LYS A 178 -11.49 4.38 -18.40
C LYS A 178 -10.52 3.25 -18.03
N PHE A 179 -9.53 2.97 -18.87
CA PHE A 179 -8.54 1.91 -18.65
C PHE A 179 -7.26 2.44 -17.98
N LEU A 180 -7.07 3.76 -17.90
CA LEU A 180 -5.91 4.35 -17.21
C LEU A 180 -5.94 4.03 -15.70
N TRP A 181 -7.11 3.76 -15.14
CA TRP A 181 -7.24 3.30 -13.75
C TRP A 181 -6.42 2.04 -13.47
N GLY A 182 -6.49 1.03 -14.34
CA GLY A 182 -5.69 -0.19 -14.20
C GLY A 182 -4.19 0.11 -14.18
N ARG A 183 -3.74 1.06 -15.00
CA ARG A 183 -2.33 1.49 -15.05
C ARG A 183 -1.89 2.25 -13.81
N LEU A 184 -2.73 3.14 -13.30
CA LEU A 184 -2.50 3.80 -12.01
C LEU A 184 -2.38 2.78 -10.88
N ARG A 185 -3.21 1.73 -10.91
CA ARG A 185 -3.18 0.69 -9.90
C ARG A 185 -1.91 -0.13 -9.93
N ASP A 186 -1.46 -0.52 -11.11
CA ASP A 186 -0.17 -1.18 -11.30
C ASP A 186 1.00 -0.30 -10.85
N LEU A 187 0.90 1.02 -11.05
CA LEU A 187 1.95 1.95 -10.66
C LEU A 187 1.98 2.20 -9.14
N ALA A 188 0.82 2.24 -8.49
CA ALA A 188 0.69 2.59 -7.08
C ALA A 188 1.48 1.67 -6.14
N TRP A 189 1.48 0.36 -6.36
CA TRP A 189 2.22 -0.57 -5.48
C TRP A 189 3.74 -0.43 -5.61
N ARG A 190 4.22 0.10 -6.74
CA ARG A 190 5.64 0.41 -6.98
C ARG A 190 6.01 1.77 -6.39
N VAL A 191 5.17 2.77 -6.61
CA VAL A 191 5.37 4.15 -6.13
C VAL A 191 5.28 4.20 -4.61
N SER A 192 4.29 3.55 -3.99
CA SER A 192 4.02 3.68 -2.56
C SER A 192 5.24 3.46 -1.65
N PRO A 193 6.03 2.38 -1.79
CA PRO A 193 7.21 2.17 -0.95
C PRO A 193 8.42 3.05 -1.32
N THR A 194 8.45 3.73 -2.47
CA THR A 194 9.64 4.44 -2.98
C THR A 194 10.16 5.48 -1.99
N ALA A 195 9.30 6.33 -1.44
CA ALA A 195 9.73 7.36 -0.49
C ALA A 195 10.37 6.74 0.75
N SER A 196 9.73 5.74 1.38
CA SER A 196 10.28 5.06 2.56
C SER A 196 11.60 4.35 2.26
N ARG A 197 11.72 3.69 1.11
CA ARG A 197 12.97 3.05 0.68
C ARG A 197 14.10 4.06 0.48
N VAL A 198 13.82 5.19 -0.17
CA VAL A 198 14.80 6.27 -0.33
C VAL A 198 15.23 6.81 1.03
N LEU A 199 14.29 7.08 1.94
CA LEU A 199 14.62 7.51 3.31
C LEU A 199 15.54 6.50 4.00
N SER A 200 15.21 5.21 3.94
CA SER A 200 16.05 4.17 4.54
C SER A 200 17.43 4.09 3.89
N ALA A 201 17.51 4.11 2.56
CA ALA A 201 18.77 4.09 1.81
C ALA A 201 19.65 5.33 2.08
N ARG A 202 19.07 6.43 2.58
CA ARG A 202 19.74 7.67 2.97
C ARG A 202 19.95 7.78 4.49
N ASP A 203 20.21 6.64 5.12
CA ASP A 203 20.59 6.50 6.53
C ASP A 203 19.55 6.91 7.59
N LEU A 204 18.28 7.09 7.23
CA LEU A 204 17.23 7.14 8.25
C LEU A 204 17.02 5.76 8.89
N ALA A 205 16.75 5.76 10.20
CA ALA A 205 16.43 4.52 10.91
C ALA A 205 15.18 3.87 10.29
N TYR A 206 15.16 2.54 10.17
CA TYR A 206 14.06 1.81 9.52
C TYR A 206 12.69 2.17 10.11
N ALA A 207 12.60 2.23 11.44
CA ALA A 207 11.38 2.62 12.15
C ALA A 207 10.91 4.03 11.79
N GLU A 208 11.83 4.95 11.53
CA GLU A 208 11.49 6.30 11.08
C GLU A 208 11.05 6.26 9.62
N ALA A 209 11.89 5.76 8.72
CA ALA A 209 11.64 5.71 7.28
C ALA A 209 10.29 5.05 6.91
N TRP A 210 9.93 3.97 7.62
CA TRP A 210 8.72 3.17 7.35
C TRP A 210 7.57 3.42 8.32
N GLY A 211 7.83 4.05 9.48
CA GLY A 211 6.83 4.32 10.51
C GLY A 211 5.81 5.40 10.12
N GLY A 212 6.24 6.40 9.35
CA GLY A 212 5.39 7.51 8.90
C GLY A 212 4.45 7.15 7.75
N ASN A 213 3.48 8.01 7.49
CA ASN A 213 2.67 7.96 6.28
C ASN A 213 3.27 8.86 5.16
N ARG A 214 2.63 8.90 4.00
CA ARG A 214 3.13 9.55 2.77
C ARG A 214 3.47 11.02 2.95
N SER A 215 2.63 11.78 3.66
CA SER A 215 2.86 13.20 3.95
C SER A 215 4.09 13.42 4.84
N THR A 216 4.32 12.52 5.80
CA THR A 216 5.54 12.50 6.61
C THR A 216 6.76 12.17 5.76
N ALA A 217 6.63 11.22 4.83
CA ALA A 217 7.71 10.83 3.94
C ALA A 217 8.10 12.00 3.00
N VAL A 218 7.13 12.71 2.43
CA VAL A 218 7.36 13.92 1.61
C VAL A 218 8.16 14.97 2.38
N ARG A 219 7.73 15.34 3.60
CA ARG A 219 8.46 16.33 4.43
C ARG A 219 9.90 15.91 4.73
N ARG A 220 10.13 14.61 4.93
CA ARG A 220 11.47 14.07 5.22
C ARG A 220 12.36 14.04 3.98
N LEU A 221 11.80 13.72 2.82
CA LEU A 221 12.52 13.81 1.55
C LEU A 221 12.96 15.24 1.26
N ASP A 222 12.07 16.22 1.47
CA ASP A 222 12.42 17.65 1.38
C ASP A 222 13.59 17.99 2.33
N ALA A 223 13.50 17.57 3.60
CA ALA A 223 14.53 17.84 4.60
C ALA A 223 15.88 17.15 4.29
N LEU A 224 15.88 16.03 3.56
CA LEU A 224 17.09 15.33 3.10
C LEU A 224 17.67 15.91 1.80
N GLY A 225 17.08 16.97 1.25
CA GLY A 225 17.54 17.58 0.01
C GLY A 225 17.07 16.84 -1.25
N GLU A 226 15.97 16.10 -1.17
CA GLU A 226 15.34 15.39 -2.30
C GLU A 226 13.98 16.02 -2.73
N PRO A 227 13.88 17.36 -2.89
CA PRO A 227 12.58 18.03 -3.06
C PRO A 227 11.87 17.64 -4.35
N ALA A 228 12.62 17.26 -5.37
CA ALA A 228 12.04 16.91 -6.65
C ALA A 228 11.52 15.45 -6.68
N LEU A 229 12.05 14.55 -5.84
CA LEU A 229 11.38 13.29 -5.54
C LEU A 229 10.14 13.51 -4.66
N ALA A 230 10.25 14.37 -3.64
CA ALA A 230 9.12 14.72 -2.78
C ALA A 230 7.93 15.29 -3.61
N ALA A 231 8.23 16.18 -4.56
CA ALA A 231 7.26 16.79 -5.46
C ALA A 231 6.58 15.77 -6.40
N SER A 232 7.35 14.93 -7.11
CA SER A 232 6.79 13.90 -8.00
C SER A 232 5.97 12.85 -7.22
N TYR A 233 6.45 12.44 -6.04
CA TYR A 233 5.73 11.52 -5.16
C TYR A 233 4.40 12.11 -4.69
N ALA A 234 4.38 13.38 -4.24
CA ALA A 234 3.15 14.05 -3.84
C ALA A 234 2.19 14.28 -5.03
N ALA A 235 2.72 14.65 -6.19
CA ALA A 235 1.96 14.90 -7.41
C ALA A 235 1.24 13.64 -7.91
N PHE A 236 1.85 12.46 -7.77
CA PHE A 236 1.22 11.18 -8.08
C PHE A 236 -0.12 11.01 -7.34
N TYR A 237 -0.13 11.20 -6.02
CA TYR A 237 -1.34 11.03 -5.21
C TYR A 237 -2.34 12.18 -5.38
N ALA A 238 -1.85 13.41 -5.57
CA ALA A 238 -2.72 14.56 -5.83
C ALA A 238 -3.52 14.38 -7.13
N ALA A 239 -2.84 14.00 -8.22
CA ALA A 239 -3.49 13.77 -9.50
C ALA A 239 -4.37 12.51 -9.50
N ALA A 240 -4.05 11.49 -8.69
CA ALA A 240 -4.94 10.35 -8.50
C ALA A 240 -6.23 10.73 -7.74
N TRP A 241 -6.14 11.63 -6.77
CA TRP A 241 -7.31 12.24 -6.11
C TRP A 241 -8.18 13.02 -7.10
N ASP A 242 -7.58 13.87 -7.94
CA ASP A 242 -8.32 14.59 -9.00
C ASP A 242 -9.08 13.61 -9.91
N PHE A 243 -8.46 12.48 -10.26
CA PHE A 243 -9.08 11.47 -11.11
C PHE A 243 -10.26 10.79 -10.40
N PHE A 244 -10.09 10.39 -9.14
CA PHE A 244 -11.17 9.81 -8.32
C PHE A 244 -12.35 10.79 -8.15
N LEU A 245 -12.09 12.03 -7.75
CA LEU A 245 -13.13 13.04 -7.51
C LEU A 245 -13.89 13.43 -8.78
N SER A 246 -13.28 13.26 -9.95
CA SER A 246 -13.94 13.43 -11.24
C SER A 246 -14.88 12.27 -11.63
N GLY A 247 -15.01 11.24 -10.79
CA GLY A 247 -15.70 10.00 -11.16
C GLY A 247 -15.01 9.28 -12.32
N TYR A 248 -13.68 9.33 -12.36
CA TYR A 248 -12.84 8.74 -13.42
C TYR A 248 -13.06 9.30 -14.83
N THR A 249 -13.59 10.52 -14.93
CA THR A 249 -13.83 11.18 -16.23
C THR A 249 -12.68 12.08 -16.66
N ALA A 250 -11.88 12.62 -15.72
CA ALA A 250 -10.75 13.49 -16.00
C ALA A 250 -9.50 12.68 -16.43
N GLY A 251 -9.47 12.18 -17.67
CA GLY A 251 -8.35 11.39 -18.19
C GLY A 251 -6.97 12.09 -18.10
N ASP A 252 -6.95 13.42 -18.12
CA ASP A 252 -5.71 14.18 -17.94
C ASP A 252 -5.17 14.13 -16.51
N ALA A 253 -6.04 14.02 -15.50
CA ALA A 253 -5.61 13.77 -14.13
C ALA A 253 -4.92 12.40 -14.02
N ALA A 254 -5.49 11.37 -14.64
CA ALA A 254 -4.87 10.05 -14.69
C ALA A 254 -3.49 10.07 -15.41
N ARG A 255 -3.37 10.77 -16.54
CA ARG A 255 -2.09 10.94 -17.24
C ARG A 255 -1.04 11.66 -16.40
N ARG A 256 -1.41 12.76 -15.72
CA ARG A 256 -0.51 13.46 -14.79
C ARG A 256 -0.04 12.55 -13.66
N ALA A 257 -0.94 11.76 -13.09
CA ALA A 257 -0.58 10.79 -12.06
C ALA A 257 0.41 9.75 -12.61
N ILE A 258 0.15 9.16 -13.78
CA ILE A 258 1.08 8.19 -14.40
C ILE A 258 2.48 8.79 -14.61
N LEU A 259 2.57 10.00 -15.15
CA LEU A 259 3.85 10.69 -15.36
C LEU A 259 4.58 10.92 -14.04
N ALA A 260 3.89 11.48 -13.04
CA ALA A 260 4.48 11.75 -11.72
C ALA A 260 4.95 10.46 -11.02
N GLY A 261 4.21 9.36 -11.18
CA GLY A 261 4.61 8.06 -10.66
C GLY A 261 5.83 7.49 -11.38
N ALA A 262 5.94 7.64 -12.70
CA ALA A 262 7.13 7.25 -13.46
C ALA A 262 8.36 8.04 -13.00
N GLU A 263 8.26 9.37 -12.92
CA GLU A 263 9.33 10.25 -12.43
C GLU A 263 9.77 9.87 -11.00
N THR A 264 8.82 9.53 -10.14
CA THR A 264 9.10 9.06 -8.78
C THR A 264 9.96 7.80 -8.79
N LEU A 265 9.63 6.83 -9.64
CA LEU A 265 10.38 5.57 -9.76
C LEU A 265 11.78 5.80 -10.34
N GLU A 266 11.93 6.61 -11.39
CA GLU A 266 13.22 6.93 -12.01
C GLU A 266 14.18 7.63 -11.04
N ARG A 267 13.66 8.60 -10.27
CA ARG A 267 14.41 9.29 -9.23
C ARG A 267 14.80 8.33 -8.11
N GLY A 268 13.84 7.52 -7.65
CA GLY A 268 14.10 6.47 -6.67
C GLY A 268 15.24 5.53 -7.11
N ALA A 269 15.21 5.06 -8.35
CA ALA A 269 16.25 4.21 -8.92
C ALA A 269 17.61 4.92 -8.99
N THR A 270 17.64 6.19 -9.38
CA THR A 270 18.87 6.99 -9.40
C THR A 270 19.52 7.09 -8.02
N ILE A 271 18.72 7.36 -6.98
CA ILE A 271 19.20 7.42 -5.59
C ILE A 271 19.64 6.03 -5.11
N GLY A 272 18.88 4.98 -5.44
CA GLY A 272 19.24 3.60 -5.12
C GLY A 272 20.60 3.19 -5.71
N ARG A 273 20.88 3.54 -6.98
CA ARG A 273 22.19 3.29 -7.61
C ARG A 273 23.32 3.99 -6.88
N ALA A 274 23.14 5.25 -6.52
CA ALA A 274 24.14 6.02 -5.78
C ALA A 274 24.42 5.38 -4.41
N ALA A 275 23.38 4.98 -3.68
CA ALA A 275 23.49 4.36 -2.36
C ALA A 275 24.16 2.97 -2.38
N LEU A 276 24.05 2.22 -3.47
CA LEU A 276 24.75 0.94 -3.63
C LEU A 276 26.21 1.08 -4.10
N SER A 277 26.59 2.27 -4.58
CA SER A 277 27.94 2.55 -5.10
C SER A 277 28.86 3.20 -4.06
N SER A 278 28.30 3.66 -2.93
CA SER A 278 28.99 4.23 -1.77
C SER A 278 29.33 3.17 -0.74
#